data_AF-A0A1I1KBS4-F1
#
_entry.id   AF-A0A1I1KBS4-F1
#
_cell.length_a   1.000
_cell.length_b   1.000
_cell.length_c   1.000
_cell.angle_alpha   90.00
_cell.angle_beta   90.00
_cell.angle_gamma   90.00
#
_symmetry.space_group_name_H-M   'P 1'
#
loop_
_entity.id
_entity.type
_entity.pdbx_description
1 polymer ?
#
loop_
_entity_poly.entity_id
_entity_poly.type
_entity_poly.pdbx_seq_one_letter_code
_entity_poly.pdbx_strand_id
1 'polypeptide(L)' 'MRSTTIREKLYDYIRFADDKKVKAIYTMVEEEITAKGNPWDDPAFISELDRRLAEYESGKINTSTWEEVKAKARILKT' A
#
# COMPACT_ATOMS: atom_id res chain seq x y z
N MET A 1 -22.34 -4.76 -19.66
CA MET A 1 -22.16 -4.15 -18.32
C MET A 1 -20.76 -3.58 -18.25
N ARG A 2 -20.59 -2.30 -17.87
CA ARG A 2 -19.24 -1.76 -17.62
C ARG A 2 -18.65 -2.51 -16.42
N SER A 3 -17.38 -2.88 -16.48
CA SER A 3 -16.67 -3.62 -15.41
C SER A 3 -16.82 -2.98 -14.02
N THR A 4 -17.02 -1.67 -13.96
CA THR A 4 -17.32 -0.88 -12.76
C THR A 4 -18.54 -1.42 -12.00
N THR A 5 -19.62 -1.79 -12.70
CA THR A 5 -20.87 -2.26 -12.09
C THR A 5 -20.73 -3.63 -11.43
N ILE A 6 -19.82 -4.49 -11.91
CA ILE A 6 -19.57 -5.81 -11.30
C ILE A 6 -18.79 -5.66 -10.00
N ARG A 7 -17.79 -4.76 -9.99
CA ARG A 7 -16.96 -4.48 -8.81
C ARG A 7 -17.78 -3.92 -7.66
N GLU A 8 -18.65 -2.95 -7.94
CA GLU A 8 -19.55 -2.34 -6.94
C GLU A 8 -20.47 -3.38 -6.30
N LYS A 9 -21.10 -4.24 -7.12
CA LYS A 9 -21.98 -5.31 -6.64
C LYS A 9 -21.25 -6.34 -5.76
N LEU A 10 -20.01 -6.67 -6.10
CA LEU A 10 -19.18 -7.58 -5.29
C LEU A 10 -18.83 -6.96 -3.94
N TYR A 11 -18.47 -5.67 -3.91
CA TYR A 11 -18.21 -4.94 -2.68
C TYR A 11 -19.42 -4.92 -1.76
N ASP A 12 -20.60 -4.59 -2.30
CA ASP A 12 -21.84 -4.55 -1.51
C ASP A 12 -22.23 -5.93 -1.01
N TYR A 13 -22.05 -6.97 -1.82
CA TYR A 13 -22.31 -8.35 -1.40
C TYR A 13 -21.40 -8.78 -0.22
N ILE A 14 -20.09 -8.55 -0.31
CA ILE A 14 -19.13 -8.94 0.74
C ILE A 14 -19.46 -8.30 2.09
N ARG A 15 -20.01 -7.08 2.11
CA ARG A 15 -20.40 -6.38 3.35
C ARG A 15 -21.46 -7.08 4.18
N PHE A 16 -22.35 -7.84 3.54
CA PHE A 16 -23.50 -8.48 4.20
C PHE A 16 -23.49 -10.00 4.10
N ALA A 17 -22.52 -10.58 3.38
CA ALA A 17 -22.37 -12.02 3.26
C ALA A 17 -21.96 -12.63 4.60
N ASP A 18 -22.45 -13.84 4.90
CA ASP A 18 -22.02 -14.58 6.08
C ASP A 18 -20.54 -15.01 5.98
N ASP A 19 -19.93 -15.23 7.14
CA ASP A 19 -18.51 -15.56 7.26
C ASP A 19 -18.11 -16.80 6.45
N LYS A 20 -19.01 -17.79 6.28
CA LYS A 20 -18.72 -18.99 5.50
C LYS A 20 -18.55 -18.65 4.03
N LYS A 21 -19.42 -17.80 3.48
CA LYS A 21 -19.32 -17.32 2.09
C LYS A 21 -18.13 -16.39 1.89
N VAL A 22 -17.86 -15.49 2.85
CA VAL A 22 -16.68 -14.61 2.81
C VAL A 22 -15.39 -15.43 2.80
N LYS A 23 -15.29 -16.44 3.68
CA LYS A 23 -14.13 -17.33 3.76
C LYS A 23 -13.92 -18.10 2.45
N ALA A 24 -14.99 -18.63 1.85
CA ALA A 24 -14.88 -19.31 0.56
C ALA A 24 -14.35 -18.39 -0.55
N ILE A 25 -14.85 -17.15 -0.62
CA ILE A 25 -14.37 -16.15 -1.58
C ILE A 25 -12.90 -15.82 -1.29
N TYR A 26 -12.54 -15.57 -0.03
CA TYR A 26 -11.17 -15.28 0.36
C TYR A 26 -10.22 -16.40 -0.08
N THR A 27 -10.52 -17.66 0.21
CA THR A 27 -9.69 -18.81 -0.20
C THR A 27 -9.50 -18.89 -1.72
N MET A 28 -10.49 -18.48 -2.52
CA MET A 28 -10.35 -18.46 -4.00
C MET A 28 -9.36 -17.42 -4.51
N VAL A 29 -9.14 -16.33 -3.75
CA VAL A 29 -8.27 -15.21 -4.16
C VAL A 29 -7.13 -14.96 -3.17
N GLU A 30 -6.94 -15.85 -2.20
CA GLU A 30 -6.00 -15.69 -1.09
C GLU A 30 -4.58 -15.57 -1.62
N GLU A 31 -4.20 -16.43 -2.56
CA GLU A 31 -2.92 -16.34 -3.25
C GLU A 31 -2.75 -15.00 -3.98
N GLU A 32 -3.77 -14.44 -4.64
CA GLU A 32 -3.64 -13.15 -5.31
C GLU A 32 -3.57 -11.96 -4.34
N ILE A 33 -4.26 -12.06 -3.20
CA ILE A 33 -4.22 -11.08 -2.11
C ILE A 33 -2.83 -11.10 -1.45
N THR A 34 -2.24 -12.28 -1.27
CA THR A 34 -0.98 -12.50 -0.54
C THR A 34 0.25 -12.49 -1.45
N ALA A 35 0.13 -12.80 -2.74
CA ALA A 35 1.21 -12.83 -3.73
C ALA A 35 1.71 -11.44 -4.10
N LYS A 36 0.96 -10.39 -3.77
CA LYS A 36 1.56 -9.07 -3.58
C LYS A 36 2.34 -9.14 -2.27
N GLY A 37 3.54 -9.74 -2.33
CA GLY A 37 4.42 -9.92 -1.19
C GLY A 37 4.38 -8.66 -0.33
N ASN A 38 3.84 -8.80 0.87
CA ASN A 38 3.64 -7.69 1.76
C ASN A 38 5.03 -7.16 2.13
N PRO A 39 5.41 -5.93 1.77
CA PRO A 39 6.74 -5.41 2.09
C PRO A 39 7.02 -5.43 3.59
N TRP A 40 5.96 -5.44 4.42
CA TRP A 40 6.06 -5.55 5.87
C TRP A 40 6.49 -6.94 6.36
N ASP A 41 6.45 -7.96 5.51
CA ASP A 41 6.93 -9.32 5.80
C ASP A 41 8.40 -9.53 5.38
N ASP A 42 9.03 -8.55 4.71
CA ASP A 42 10.45 -8.57 4.32
C ASP A 42 11.34 -7.95 5.40
N PRO A 43 12.15 -8.74 6.15
CA PRO A 43 13.00 -8.21 7.21
C PRO A 43 14.05 -7.20 6.71
N ALA A 44 14.50 -7.31 5.46
CA ALA A 44 15.46 -6.37 4.90
C ALA A 44 14.80 -5.01 4.63
N PHE A 45 13.56 -5.01 4.17
CA PHE A 45 12.75 -3.80 4.01
C PHE A 45 12.51 -3.09 5.35
N ILE A 46 12.13 -3.84 6.40
CA ILE A 46 11.94 -3.29 7.75
C ILE A 46 13.24 -2.71 8.30
N SER A 47 14.35 -3.44 8.21
CA SER A 47 15.64 -2.97 8.71
C SER A 47 16.12 -1.69 8.03
N GLU A 48 15.81 -1.49 6.75
CA GLU A 48 16.14 -0.26 6.04
C GLU A 48 15.27 0.92 6.50
N LEU A 49 13.99 0.69 6.80
CA LEU A 49 13.11 1.72 7.37
C LEU A 49 13.59 2.16 8.75
N ASP A 50 13.95 1.22 9.62
CA ASP A 50 14.47 1.51 10.96
C ASP A 50 15.77 2.32 10.88
N ARG A 51 16.68 1.94 9.97
CA ARG A 51 17.93 2.69 9.73
C ARG A 51 17.64 4.12 9.29
N ARG A 52 16.74 4.33 8.33
CA ARG A 52 16.38 5.66 7.83
C ARG A 52 15.70 6.52 8.89
N LEU A 53 14.86 5.91 9.72
CA LEU A 53 14.20 6.60 10.82
C LEU A 53 15.24 7.08 11.84
N ALA A 54 16.15 6.21 12.27
CA ALA A 54 17.23 6.57 13.17
C ALA A 54 18.13 7.69 12.60
N GLU A 55 18.43 7.64 11.30
CA GLU A 55 19.18 8.68 10.61
C GLU A 55 18.43 10.03 10.59
N TYR A 56 17.12 10.01 10.33
CA TYR A 56 16.26 11.19 10.39
C TYR A 56 16.21 11.79 11.81
N GLU A 57 15.94 10.96 12.81
CA GLU A 57 15.86 11.36 14.22
C GLU A 57 17.20 11.88 14.76
N SER A 58 18.32 11.37 14.23
CA SER A 58 19.65 11.86 14.60
C SER A 58 19.94 13.29 14.13
N GLY A 59 19.14 13.84 13.21
CA GLY A 59 19.35 15.16 12.60
C GLY A 59 20.58 15.26 11.70
N LYS A 60 21.24 14.13 11.40
CA LYS A 60 22.47 14.08 10.59
C LYS A 60 22.21 14.03 9.08
N ILE A 61 20.96 13.87 8.67
CA ILE A 61 20.59 13.81 7.26
C ILE A 61 20.02 15.14 6.78
N ASN A 62 20.36 15.48 5.53
CA ASN A 62 19.80 16.65 4.87
C ASN A 62 18.35 16.35 4.46
N THR A 63 17.40 17.00 5.13
CA THR A 63 15.98 16.94 4.78
C THR A 63 15.62 18.13 3.91
N SER A 64 14.59 18.00 3.07
CA SER A 64 14.00 19.13 2.35
C SER A 64 12.65 19.48 2.96
N THR A 65 12.36 20.77 3.06
CA THR A 65 11.01 21.24 3.36
C THR A 65 10.04 20.85 2.26
N TRP A 66 8.75 20.81 2.58
CA TRP A 66 7.72 20.44 1.62
C TRP A 66 7.65 21.41 0.42
N GLU A 67 7.95 22.69 0.63
CA GLU A 67 7.98 23.68 -0.44
C GLU A 67 9.17 23.48 -1.39
N GLU A 68 10.35 23.14 -0.88
CA GLU A 68 11.52 22.80 -1.72
C GLU A 68 11.25 21.56 -2.58
N VAL A 69 10.59 20.55 -2.02
CA VAL A 69 10.21 19.34 -2.76
C VAL A 69 9.25 19.69 -3.90
N LYS A 70 8.21 20.48 -3.64
CA LYS A 70 7.26 20.92 -4.68
C LYS A 70 7.93 21.74 -5.77
N ALA A 71 8.83 22.65 -5.39
CA ALA A 71 9.56 23.48 -6.34
C ALA A 71 10.40 22.60 -7.29
N LYS A 72 11.16 21.65 -6.76
CA LYS A 72 11.96 20.69 -7.55
C LYS A 72 11.09 19.82 -8.47
N ALA A 73 9.97 19.31 -7.97
CA ALA A 73 9.07 18.45 -8.76
C ALA A 73 8.45 19.18 -9.97
N ARG A 74 8.25 20.50 -9.88
CA ARG A 74 7.74 21.31 -10.99
C ARG A 74 8.79 21.59 -12.06
N ILE A 75 10.06 21.71 -11.66
CA ILE A 75 11.20 21.91 -12.57
C ILE A 75 11.45 20.66 -13.45
N LEU A 76 11.16 19.46 -12.94
CA LEU A 76 11.34 18.21 -13.69
C LEU A 76 10.24 17.93 -14.74
N LYS A 77 9.25 18.81 -14.89
CA LYS A 77 8.15 18.68 -15.88
C LYS A 77 8.38 19.43 -17.19
N THR A 78 9.52 20.11 -17.35
CA THR A 78 10.00 20.71 -18.62
C THR A 78 11.04 19.80 -19.26
#